data_AF-X0ZFI4-F1
#
_entry.id   AF-X0ZFI4-F1
#
_cell.length_a   1.000
_cell.length_b   1.000
_cell.length_c   1.000
_cell.angle_alpha   90.00
_cell.angle_beta   90.00
_cell.angle_gamma   90.00
#
_symmetry.space_group_name_H-M   'P 1'
#
loop_
_entity.id
_entity.type
_entity.pdbx_description
1 polymer ?
#
loop_
_entity_poly.entity_id
_entity_poly.type
_entity_poly.pdbx_seq_one_letter_code
_entity_poly.pdbx_strand_id
1 'polypeptide(L)' 'MSEKKYITIKDYAEKKGITVKTVYNRIEKGIIPKDRIKKVLNIQLIKI' A
#
# COMPACT_ATOMS: atom_id res chain seq x y z
N MET A 1 4.24 19.98 10.00
CA MET A 1 4.22 19.17 8.77
C MET A 1 3.94 17.73 9.16
N SER A 2 2.79 17.14 8.77
CA SER A 2 2.51 15.73 9.08
C SER A 2 3.45 14.86 8.25
N GLU A 3 4.37 14.15 8.91
CA GLU A 3 5.20 13.13 8.28
C GLU A 3 4.27 12.10 7.60
N LYS A 4 4.25 12.11 6.27
CA LYS A 4 3.54 11.10 5.49
C LYS A 4 4.27 9.79 5.71
N LYS A 5 3.74 8.93 6.58
CA LYS A 5 4.32 7.62 6.87
C LYS A 5 3.94 6.67 5.74
N TYR A 6 4.95 6.08 5.10
CA TYR A 6 4.78 5.04 4.10
C TYR A 6 5.12 3.70 4.73
N ILE A 7 4.35 2.67 4.42
CA ILE A 7 4.64 1.28 4.83
C ILE A 7 4.65 0.38 3.61
N THR A 8 5.27 -0.79 3.67
CA THR A 8 5.25 -1.71 2.53
C THR A 8 3.87 -2.29 2.30
N ILE A 9 3.60 -2.80 1.09
CA ILE A 9 2.36 -3.57 0.83
C ILE A 9 2.23 -4.74 1.82
N LYS A 10 3.35 -5.37 2.20
CA LYS A 10 3.37 -6.47 3.16
C LYS A 10 2.90 -6.00 4.54
N ASP A 11 3.49 -4.94 5.07
CA ASP A 11 3.11 -4.39 6.39
C ASP A 11 1.66 -3.89 6.39
N TYR A 12 1.21 -3.31 5.27
CA TYR A 12 -0.18 -2.88 5.12
C TYR A 12 -1.14 -4.08 5.15
N ALA A 13 -0.77 -5.18 4.50
CA ALA A 13 -1.53 -6.42 4.48
C ALA A 13 -1.65 -7.02 5.89
N GLU A 14 -0.52 -7.13 6.60
CA GLU A 14 -0.45 -7.62 7.98
C GLU A 14 -1.27 -6.74 8.94
N LYS A 15 -1.11 -5.42 8.88
CA LYS A 15 -1.85 -4.47 9.72
C LYS A 15 -3.37 -4.52 9.50
N LYS A 16 -3.81 -4.90 8.31
CA LYS A 16 -5.22 -4.99 7.94
C LYS A 16 -5.78 -6.41 8.06
N GLY A 17 -4.96 -7.41 8.41
CA GLY A 17 -5.37 -8.82 8.46
C GLY A 17 -5.84 -9.37 7.10
N ILE A 18 -5.26 -8.88 6.00
CA ILE A 18 -5.59 -9.31 4.64
C ILE A 18 -4.35 -9.84 3.93
N THR A 19 -4.56 -10.58 2.83
CA THR A 19 -3.43 -11.04 2.01
C THR A 19 -2.85 -9.91 1.16
N VAL A 20 -1.56 -10.02 0.85
CA VAL A 20 -0.88 -9.13 -0.11
C VAL A 20 -1.60 -9.11 -1.47
N LYS A 21 -2.10 -10.26 -1.94
CA LYS A 21 -2.91 -10.36 -3.16
C LYS A 21 -4.18 -9.51 -3.08
N THR A 22 -4.87 -9.51 -1.94
CA THR A 22 -6.03 -8.66 -1.71
C THR A 22 -5.67 -7.17 -1.80
N VAL A 23 -4.49 -6.79 -1.32
CA VAL A 23 -4.01 -5.39 -1.43
C VAL A 23 -3.82 -5.01 -2.90
N TYR A 24 -3.13 -5.84 -3.69
CA TYR A 24 -2.96 -5.60 -5.12
C TYR A 24 -4.30 -5.50 -5.85
N ASN A 25 -5.23 -6.43 -5.60
CA ASN A 25 -6.58 -6.37 -6.15
C ASN A 25 -7.31 -5.07 -5.78
N ARG A 26 -7.11 -4.54 -4.57
CA ARG A 26 -7.71 -3.25 -4.14
C ARG A 26 -7.06 -2.07 -4.85
N ILE A 27 -5.77 -2.13 -5.15
CA ILE A 27 -5.07 -1.10 -5.95
C ILE A 27 -5.58 -1.13 -7.41
N GLU A 28 -5.70 -2.32 -8.00
CA GLU A 28 -6.21 -2.49 -9.36
C GLU A 28 -7.66 -2.05 -9.51
N LYS A 29 -8.51 -2.39 -8.54
CA LYS A 29 -9.91 -1.94 -8.48
C LYS A 29 -10.08 -0.46 -8.09
N GLY A 30 -9.00 0.26 -7.80
CA GLY A 30 -9.06 1.67 -7.39
C GLY A 30 -9.59 1.92 -5.97
N ILE A 31 -9.84 0.86 -5.19
CA ILE A 31 -10.21 0.98 -3.76
C ILE A 31 -9.06 1.62 -2.97
N ILE A 32 -7.82 1.28 -3.30
CA ILE A 32 -6.64 2.00 -2.85
C ILE A 32 -6.19 2.90 -4.01
N PRO A 33 -6.30 4.23 -3.85
CA PRO A 33 -5.91 5.18 -4.88
C PRO A 33 -4.44 5.03 -5.25
N LYS A 34 -4.13 5.05 -6.55
CA LYS A 34 -2.75 4.87 -7.06
C LYS A 34 -1.81 6.00 -6.60
N ASP A 35 -2.32 7.20 -6.30
CA ASP A 35 -1.54 8.32 -5.73
C ASP A 35 -1.04 8.05 -4.30
N ARG A 36 -1.65 7.10 -3.59
CA ARG A 36 -1.15 6.61 -2.30
C ARG A 36 -0.04 5.58 -2.45
N ILE A 37 0.20 5.06 -3.65
CA ILE A 37 1.22 4.07 -3.92
C ILE A 37 2.49 4.76 -4.39
N LYS A 38 3.61 4.43 -3.74
CA LYS A 38 4.94 4.88 -4.14
C LYS A 38 5.78 3.65 -4.47
N LYS A 39 6.32 3.58 -5.68
CA LYS A 39 7.27 2.53 -6.05
C LYS A 39 8.69 3.04 -5.81
N VAL A 40 9.48 2.30 -5.06
CA VAL A 40 10.90 2.59 -4.80
C VAL A 40 11.68 1.33 -5.11
N LEU A 41 12.55 1.39 -6.13
CA LEU A 41 13.24 0.21 -6.68
C LEU A 41 12.20 -0.87 -7.08
N ASN A 42 12.26 -2.04 -6.43
CA ASN A 42 11.34 -3.17 -6.61
C ASN A 42 10.27 -3.29 -5.52
N ILE A 43 10.13 -2.30 -4.64
CA ILE A 43 9.19 -2.33 -3.52
C ILE A 43 8.07 -1.33 -3.75
N GLN A 44 6.83 -1.74 -3.50
CA GLN A 44 5.68 -0.85 -3.45
C GLN A 44 5.35 -0.47 -2.00
N LEU A 45 5.19 0.82 -1.78
CA LEU A 45 4.85 1.43 -0.51
C LEU A 45 3.46 2.04 -0.58
N ILE A 46 2.71 1.93 0.51
CA ILE A 46 1.38 2.53 0.69
C ILE A 46 1.50 3.64 1.73
N LYS A 47 1.03 4.83 1.36
CA LYS A 47 0.86 5.94 2.29
C LYS A 47 -0.27 5.62 3.27
N ILE A 48 0.01 5.62 4.57
CA ILE A 48 -1.00 5.47 5.63
C ILE A 48 -1.49 6.81 6.15
#